data_AF-A0A932K9C0-F1
#
_entry.id   AF-A0A932K9C0-F1
#
_cell.length_a   1.000
_cell.length_b   1.000
_cell.length_c   1.000
_cell.angle_alpha   90.00
_cell.angle_beta   90.00
_cell.angle_gamma   90.00
#
_symmetry.space_group_name_H-M   'P 1'
#
loop_
_entity.id
_entity.type
_entity.pdbx_description
1 polymer ?
#
loop_
_entity_poly.entity_id
_entity_poly.type
_entity_poly.pdbx_seq_one_letter_code
_entity_poly.pdbx_strand_id
1 'polypeptide(L)'
;MATEMSEQTTAGKRWVEDTLRRLAGELNIPVEELRWRDDFPGPYLSSLSFNVRGGRGMIEVRLREIQDCPNPSNQTVRASLEEQVRNCLRDVSARLR
;
A
#
# COMPACT_ATOMS: atom_id res chain seq x y z
N MET A 1 -5.55 14.23 20.09
CA MET A 1 -4.82 12.95 20.19
C MET A 1 -5.48 11.79 19.45
N ALA A 2 -6.78 11.47 19.62
CA ALA A 2 -7.43 10.37 18.86
C ALA A 2 -7.73 10.71 17.39
N THR A 3 -8.11 11.95 17.09
CA THR A 3 -8.42 12.43 15.73
C THR A 3 -7.17 12.54 14.84
N GLU A 4 -6.09 13.10 15.37
CA GLU A 4 -4.83 13.31 14.64
C GLU A 4 -4.18 11.99 14.17
N MET A 5 -4.30 10.93 14.99
CA MET A 5 -3.77 9.61 14.65
C MET A 5 -4.60 8.93 13.54
N SER A 6 -5.91 9.20 13.49
CA SER A 6 -6.80 8.76 12.41
C SER A 6 -6.51 9.47 11.09
N GLU A 7 -6.21 10.77 11.14
CA GLU A 7 -5.89 11.58 9.96
C GLU A 7 -4.56 11.18 9.33
N GLN A 8 -3.51 10.97 10.13
CA GLN A 8 -2.21 10.49 9.64
C GLN A 8 -2.31 9.11 9.00
N THR A 9 -3.06 8.19 9.63
CA THR A 9 -3.28 6.85 9.09
C THR A 9 -4.03 6.90 7.75
N THR A 10 -5.05 7.75 7.65
CA THR A 10 -5.82 7.92 6.40
C THR A 10 -4.97 8.53 5.29
N ALA A 11 -4.18 9.55 5.60
CA ALA A 11 -3.24 10.15 4.65
C ALA A 11 -2.20 9.14 4.17
N GLY A 12 -1.70 8.29 5.06
CA GLY A 12 -0.75 7.23 4.73
C GLY A 12 -1.32 6.18 3.81
N LYS A 13 -2.52 5.68 4.13
CA LYS A 13 -3.23 4.71 3.29
C LYS A 13 -3.44 5.26 1.88
N ARG A 14 -3.87 6.52 1.78
CA ARG A 14 -4.03 7.21 0.49
C ARG A 14 -2.71 7.33 -0.26
N TRP A 15 -1.62 7.68 0.40
CA TRP A 15 -0.30 7.74 -0.21
C TRP A 15 0.15 6.39 -0.80
N VAL A 16 -0.12 5.29 -0.08
CA VAL A 16 0.18 3.93 -0.56
C VAL A 16 -0.70 3.56 -1.76
N GLU A 17 -2.00 3.89 -1.74
CA GLU A 17 -2.90 3.68 -2.88
C GLU A 17 -2.46 4.44 -4.13
N ASP A 18 -2.10 5.72 -3.98
CA ASP A 18 -1.63 6.55 -5.08
C ASP A 18 -0.31 6.02 -5.65
N THR A 19 0.60 5.58 -4.79
CA THR A 19 1.86 4.92 -5.18
C THR A 19 1.59 3.64 -5.95
N LEU A 20 0.65 2.81 -5.48
CA LEU A 20 0.27 1.58 -6.15
C LEU A 20 -0.32 1.85 -7.53
N ARG A 21 -1.26 2.78 -7.66
CA ARG A 21 -1.87 3.14 -8.95
C ARG A 21 -0.82 3.67 -9.94
N ARG A 22 0.09 4.52 -9.47
CA ARG A 22 1.19 5.04 -10.29
C ARG A 22 2.09 3.92 -10.81
N LEU A 23 2.60 3.07 -9.91
CA LEU A 23 3.47 1.96 -10.28
C LEU A 23 2.76 0.92 -11.16
N ALA A 24 1.49 0.66 -10.92
CA ALA A 24 0.69 -0.21 -11.76
C ALA A 24 0.55 0.36 -13.18
N GLY A 25 0.34 1.67 -13.31
CA GLY A 25 0.36 2.36 -14.61
C GLY A 25 1.72 2.27 -15.31
N GLU A 26 2.83 2.50 -14.59
CA GLU A 26 4.20 2.35 -15.12
C GLU A 26 4.48 0.92 -15.62
N LEU A 27 3.89 -0.10 -14.96
CA LEU A 27 4.04 -1.52 -15.31
C LEU A 27 2.95 -2.04 -16.27
N ASN A 28 2.01 -1.18 -16.68
CA ASN A 28 0.84 -1.53 -17.50
C ASN A 28 0.00 -2.67 -16.90
N ILE A 29 -0.18 -2.66 -15.58
CA ILE A 29 -0.98 -3.62 -14.82
C ILE A 29 -2.34 -2.97 -14.52
N PRO A 30 -3.46 -3.49 -15.07
CA PRO A 30 -4.78 -2.95 -14.81
C PRO A 30 -5.23 -3.34 -13.39
N VAL A 31 -5.22 -2.38 -12.47
CA VAL A 31 -5.75 -2.54 -11.10
C VAL A 31 -7.22 -2.09 -11.08
N GLU A 32 -8.10 -2.95 -10.59
CA GLU A 32 -9.55 -2.75 -10.66
C GLU A 32 -10.15 -2.30 -9.31
N GLU A 33 -9.66 -2.85 -8.20
CA GLU A 33 -10.16 -2.55 -6.86
C GLU A 33 -9.00 -2.44 -5.87
N LEU A 34 -9.12 -1.52 -4.91
CA LEU A 34 -8.23 -1.36 -3.75
C LEU A 34 -9.08 -1.44 -2.49
N ARG A 35 -8.68 -2.28 -1.53
CA ARG A 35 -9.38 -2.44 -0.27
C ARG A 35 -8.40 -2.59 0.89
N TRP A 36 -8.53 -1.70 1.87
CA TRP A 36 -7.84 -1.84 3.14
C TRP A 36 -8.59 -2.77 4.09
N ARG A 37 -7.83 -3.58 4.81
CA ARG A 37 -8.27 -4.31 5.99
C ARG A 37 -7.32 -3.97 7.12
N ASP A 38 -7.87 -3.47 8.22
CA ASP A 38 -7.10 -3.25 9.44
C ASP A 38 -7.20 -4.49 10.30
N ASP A 39 -6.06 -5.11 10.60
CA ASP A 39 -6.01 -6.36 11.35
C ASP A 39 -5.89 -6.08 12.86
N PHE A 40 -6.89 -5.38 13.45
CA PHE A 40 -6.98 -5.09 14.90
C PHE A 40 -7.99 -5.98 15.63
N PRO A 41 -7.69 -6.51 16.85
CA PRO A 41 -6.47 -6.32 17.65
C PRO A 41 -5.40 -7.37 17.31
N GLY A 42 -4.66 -7.16 16.23
CA GLY A 42 -3.53 -7.97 15.80
C GLY A 42 -2.21 -7.18 15.83
N PRO A 43 -1.13 -7.72 15.22
CA PRO A 43 0.11 -6.97 15.06
C PRO A 43 -0.24 -5.71 14.28
N TYR A 44 0.06 -4.51 14.79
CA TYR A 44 -0.28 -3.20 14.21
C TYR A 44 0.05 -3.09 12.70
N LEU A 45 -0.79 -3.70 11.87
CA LEU A 45 -0.64 -3.96 10.44
C LEU A 45 -1.96 -3.59 9.79
N SER A 46 -1.86 -2.98 8.61
CA SER A 46 -2.97 -2.84 7.70
C SER A 46 -2.60 -3.52 6.39
N SER A 47 -3.55 -4.29 5.87
CA SER A 47 -3.41 -5.04 4.64
C SER A 47 -4.12 -4.29 3.51
N LEU A 48 -3.40 -3.90 2.46
CA LEU A 48 -3.98 -3.40 1.22
C LEU A 48 -4.12 -4.56 0.23
N SER A 49 -5.36 -5.00 0.00
CA SER A 49 -5.70 -5.96 -1.04
C SER A 49 -6.03 -5.24 -2.34
N PHE A 50 -5.62 -5.79 -3.47
CA PHE A 50 -5.93 -5.24 -4.78
C PHE A 50 -6.21 -6.33 -5.81
N ASN A 51 -7.12 -6.05 -6.72
CA ASN A 51 -7.46 -6.94 -7.83
C ASN A 51 -6.80 -6.45 -9.11
N VAL A 52 -6.30 -7.39 -9.91
CA VAL A 52 -5.83 -7.16 -11.26
C VAL A 52 -6.51 -8.16 -12.20
N ARG A 53 -6.50 -7.88 -13.50
CA ARG A 53 -7.09 -8.81 -14.47
C ARG A 53 -6.42 -10.19 -14.39
N GLY A 54 -7.17 -11.18 -13.87
CA GLY A 54 -6.71 -12.57 -13.73
C GLY A 54 -6.09 -12.92 -12.37
N GLY A 55 -5.97 -11.98 -11.42
CA GLY A 55 -5.34 -12.27 -10.13
C GLY A 55 -5.62 -11.24 -9.03
N ARG A 56 -5.09 -11.52 -7.84
CA ARG A 56 -5.17 -10.62 -6.69
C ARG A 56 -3.81 -10.49 -6.01
N GLY A 57 -3.51 -9.31 -5.52
CA GLY A 57 -2.35 -9.01 -4.69
C GLY A 57 -2.76 -8.52 -3.30
N MET A 58 -1.82 -8.63 -2.36
CA MET A 58 -1.98 -8.11 -1.01
C MET A 58 -0.64 -7.60 -0.52
N ILE A 59 -0.66 -6.44 0.13
CA ILE A 59 0.51 -5.81 0.73
C ILE A 59 0.18 -5.60 2.21
N GLU A 60 1.01 -6.13 3.09
CA GLU A 60 0.93 -5.87 4.53
C GLU A 60 1.88 -4.74 4.89
N VAL A 61 1.35 -3.71 5.53
CA VAL A 61 2.10 -2.51 5.91
C VAL A 61 1.93 -2.26 7.40
N ARG A 62 3.02 -1.92 8.11
CA ARG A 62 2.91 -1.60 9.53
C ARG A 62 2.21 -0.27 9.71
N LEU A 63 1.34 -0.16 10.72
CA LEU A 63 0.61 1.07 11.03
C LEU A 63 1.57 2.26 11.20
N ARG A 64 2.74 2.04 11.83
CA ARG A 64 3.77 3.06 11.98
C ARG A 64 4.28 3.57 10.63
N GLU A 65 4.52 2.69 9.67
CA GLU A 65 4.98 3.07 8.33
C GLU A 65 3.90 3.84 7.58
N ILE A 66 2.63 3.45 7.75
CA ILE A 66 1.48 4.20 7.24
C ILE A 66 1.41 5.60 7.85
N GLN A 67 1.64 5.74 9.15
CA GLN A 67 1.62 7.05 9.83
C GLN A 67 2.82 7.93 9.44
N ASP A 68 3.96 7.32 9.14
CA ASP A 68 5.21 8.02 8.83
C ASP A 68 5.32 8.42 7.34
N CYS A 69 4.71 7.68 6.41
CA CYS A 69 4.88 7.92 4.97
C CYS A 69 4.27 9.22 4.39
N PRO A 70 3.22 9.85 4.97
CA PRO A 70 2.73 11.15 4.52
C PRO A 70 3.75 12.26 4.71
N ASN A 71 4.67 12.11 5.67
CA ASN A 71 5.71 13.09 5.90
C ASN A 71 6.80 12.98 4.80
N PRO A 72 6.99 14.02 3.96
CA PRO A 72 7.97 13.97 2.88
C PRO A 72 9.41 13.86 3.36
N SER A 73 9.70 14.21 4.61
CA SER A 73 11.03 14.05 5.21
C SER A 73 11.39 12.59 5.49
N ASN A 74 10.40 11.69 5.60
CA ASN A 74 10.61 10.26 5.85
C ASN A 74 10.87 9.49 4.55
N GLN A 75 11.90 9.91 3.79
CA GLN A 75 12.21 9.33 2.48
C GLN A 75 12.53 7.83 2.55
N THR A 76 13.15 7.36 3.62
CA THR A 76 13.45 5.93 3.81
C THR A 76 12.18 5.08 3.87
N VAL A 77 11.16 5.51 4.63
CA VAL A 77 9.88 4.80 4.72
C VAL A 77 9.18 4.81 3.36
N ARG A 78 9.14 5.96 2.69
CA ARG A 78 8.51 6.10 1.37
C ARG A 78 9.19 5.21 0.32
N ALA A 79 10.52 5.19 0.28
CA ALA A 79 11.29 4.36 -0.64
C ALA A 79 11.06 2.87 -0.37
N SER A 80 11.08 2.46 0.89
CA SER A 80 10.83 1.07 1.28
C SER A 80 9.41 0.61 0.92
N LEU A 81 8.39 1.43 1.16
CA LEU A 81 7.02 1.11 0.78
C LEU A 81 6.82 1.10 -0.74
N GLU A 82 7.43 2.04 -1.46
CA GLU A 82 7.38 2.05 -2.92
C GLU A 82 8.01 0.77 -3.50
N GLU A 83 9.16 0.35 -2.97
CA GLU A 83 9.82 -0.89 -3.38
C GLU A 83 8.96 -2.13 -3.06
N GLN A 84 8.36 -2.19 -1.87
CA GLN A 84 7.45 -3.27 -1.48
C GLN A 84 6.25 -3.36 -2.45
N VAL A 85 5.61 -2.23 -2.75
CA VAL A 85 4.49 -2.16 -3.70
C VAL A 85 4.92 -2.61 -5.09
N ARG A 86 6.08 -2.12 -5.57
CA ARG A 86 6.64 -2.48 -6.88
C ARG A 86 6.91 -3.98 -6.98
N ASN A 87 7.52 -4.57 -5.95
CA ASN A 87 7.82 -5.99 -5.91
C ASN A 87 6.53 -6.83 -5.89
N CYS A 88 5.53 -6.43 -5.10
CA CYS A 88 4.23 -7.09 -5.07
C CYS A 88 3.55 -7.08 -6.44
N LEU A 89 3.51 -5.93 -7.12
CA LEU A 89 2.94 -5.81 -8.47
C LEU A 89 3.67 -6.68 -9.49
N ARG A 90 5.01 -6.73 -9.43
CA ARG A 90 5.83 -7.60 -10.30
C ARG A 90 5.55 -9.07 -10.05
N ASP A 91 5.47 -9.49 -8.80
CA ASP A 91 5.17 -10.88 -8.43
C ASP A 91 3.78 -11.30 -8.89
N VAL A 92 2.78 -10.44 -8.72
CA VAL A 92 1.42 -10.70 -9.21
C VAL A 92 1.43 -10.80 -10.74
N SER A 93 2.09 -9.86 -11.43
CA SER A 93 2.20 -9.87 -12.89
C SER A 93 2.92 -11.12 -13.42
N ALA A 94 3.97 -11.57 -12.74
CA ALA A 94 4.70 -12.79 -13.11
C ALA A 94 3.86 -14.06 -12.96
N ARG A 95 2.93 -14.11 -12.00
CA ARG A 95 2.01 -15.25 -11.79
C ARG A 95 0.87 -15.32 -12.80
N LEU A 96 0.65 -14.25 -13.57
CA LEU A 96 -0.42 -14.17 -14.57
C LEU A 96 0.03 -14.51 -15.99
N ARG A 97 1.34 -14.66 -16.20
CA ARG A 97 1.95 -15.08 -17.48
C ARG A 97 2.09 -16.60 -17.51
#